data_AF-A0A8S0ULQ1-F1
#
_entry.id   AF-A0A8S0ULQ1-F1
#
_cell.length_a   1.000
_cell.length_b   1.000
_cell.length_c   1.000
_cell.angle_alpha   90.00
_cell.angle_beta   90.00
_cell.angle_gamma   90.00
#
_symmetry.space_group_name_H-M   'P 1'
#
loop_
_entity.id
_entity.type
_entity.pdbx_description
1 polymer ?
#
loop_
_entity_poly.entity_id
_entity_poly.type
_entity_poly.pdbx_seq_one_letter_code
_entity_poly.pdbx_strand_id
1 'polypeptide(L)'
;EEIESLVHRHPDKLSMEKISSKNRGYGAEMTVVTYCQNRKESDDRSKFRILLSFGQHGRELITTELALRLLSILSEEEFLPNMDRAALNKTLNKLVIKVVPMENWNGRKLVEAGELCERRNGRGVDLNRNWSVDWGKKEKDYDPYEENPGTAPFSEPETQIMRKLSVSFEPHVWVNVHSGMEALFMPYDHKNITPVGLPSKMMTSMLEVMNHFHLKDHCIIGSGGGSVGLVLNHIKILSTLILLFIWGEFSFVETKKKRISNLTFLNSFCSVSTDY
;
A
#
# COMPACT_ATOMS: atom_id res chain seq x y z
N GLU A 1 -19.29 -0.98 3.64
CA GLU A 1 -20.33 -0.24 4.39
C GLU A 1 -19.74 0.79 5.33
N GLU A 2 -18.84 0.42 6.25
CA GLU A 2 -18.25 1.35 7.24
C GLU A 2 -17.56 2.58 6.61
N ILE A 3 -16.73 2.37 5.58
CA ILE A 3 -16.09 3.47 4.85
C ILE A 3 -17.11 4.38 4.17
N GLU A 4 -18.18 3.83 3.60
CA GLU A 4 -19.22 4.63 2.94
C GLU A 4 -19.97 5.49 3.97
N SER A 5 -20.28 4.92 5.14
CA SER A 5 -20.86 5.64 6.29
C SER A 5 -19.93 6.73 6.82
N LEU A 6 -18.62 6.45 6.92
CA LEU A 6 -17.62 7.43 7.33
C LEU A 6 -17.55 8.61 6.36
N VAL A 7 -17.54 8.35 5.05
CA VAL A 7 -17.56 9.40 4.02
C VAL A 7 -18.84 10.23 4.11
N HIS A 8 -19.99 9.58 4.33
CA HIS A 8 -21.28 10.28 4.45
C HIS A 8 -21.33 11.21 5.66
N ARG A 9 -20.68 10.86 6.77
CA ARG A 9 -20.62 11.69 7.99
C ARG A 9 -19.64 12.86 7.88
N HIS A 10 -18.64 12.78 6.99
CA HIS A 10 -17.59 13.81 6.82
C HIS A 10 -17.45 14.31 5.38
N PRO A 11 -18.53 14.82 4.75
CA PRO A 11 -18.50 15.23 3.35
C PRO A 11 -17.62 16.48 3.10
N ASP A 12 -17.26 17.22 4.15
CA ASP A 12 -16.36 18.37 4.12
C ASP A 12 -14.87 17.98 3.96
N LYS A 13 -14.51 16.75 4.33
CA LYS A 13 -13.13 16.23 4.28
C LYS A 13 -12.97 15.06 3.33
N LEU A 14 -13.99 14.21 3.23
CA LEU A 14 -13.96 12.94 2.51
C LEU A 14 -14.93 12.98 1.33
N SER A 15 -14.47 12.45 0.21
CA SER A 15 -15.33 12.11 -0.92
C SER A 15 -14.97 10.73 -1.43
N MET A 16 -15.90 10.07 -2.09
CA MET A 16 -15.72 8.71 -2.55
C MET A 16 -16.17 8.57 -4.00
N GLU A 17 -15.40 7.82 -4.76
CA GLU A 17 -15.74 7.39 -6.12
C GLU A 17 -15.55 5.88 -6.23
N LYS A 18 -16.32 5.25 -7.14
CA LYS A 18 -16.15 3.85 -7.51
C LYS A 18 -15.65 3.79 -8.94
N ILE A 19 -14.53 3.12 -9.14
CA ILE A 19 -13.94 2.92 -10.47
C ILE A 19 -14.12 1.45 -10.81
N SER A 20 -14.77 1.17 -11.93
CA SER A 20 -14.95 -0.18 -12.43
C SER A 20 -14.21 -0.41 -13.74
N SER A 21 -13.81 -1.65 -13.96
CA SER A 21 -13.25 -2.12 -15.22
C SER A 21 -13.70 -3.56 -15.45
N LYS A 22 -13.78 -3.97 -16.71
CA LYS A 22 -14.18 -5.32 -17.11
C LYS A 22 -13.36 -5.76 -18.31
N ASN A 23 -12.90 -7.00 -18.29
CA ASN A 23 -12.30 -7.63 -19.45
C ASN A 23 -12.58 -9.13 -19.48
N ARG A 24 -12.75 -9.70 -20.69
CA ARG A 24 -12.94 -11.15 -20.91
C ARG A 24 -13.95 -11.79 -19.95
N GLY A 25 -15.08 -11.14 -19.71
CA GLY A 25 -16.16 -11.64 -18.84
C GLY A 25 -15.98 -11.41 -17.34
N TYR A 26 -14.82 -10.95 -16.88
CA TYR A 26 -14.52 -10.67 -15.46
C TYR A 26 -14.48 -9.17 -15.20
N GLY A 27 -15.14 -8.74 -14.13
CA GLY A 27 -15.23 -7.34 -13.71
C GLY A 27 -14.62 -7.13 -12.34
N ALA A 28 -14.03 -5.95 -12.15
CA ALA A 28 -13.61 -5.46 -10.86
C ALA A 28 -14.18 -4.06 -10.61
N GLU A 29 -14.44 -3.76 -9.36
CA GLU A 29 -14.81 -2.45 -8.87
C GLU A 29 -13.88 -2.11 -7.70
N MET A 30 -13.45 -0.85 -7.65
CA MET A 30 -12.53 -0.36 -6.64
C MET A 30 -13.07 0.96 -6.09
N THR A 31 -13.22 1.01 -4.77
CA THR A 31 -13.56 2.24 -4.06
C THR A 31 -12.30 3.09 -3.89
N VAL A 32 -12.41 4.38 -4.18
CA VAL A 32 -11.35 5.35 -3.93
C VAL A 32 -11.91 6.46 -3.05
N VAL A 33 -11.33 6.64 -1.87
CA VAL A 33 -11.69 7.70 -0.93
C VAL A 33 -10.66 8.82 -1.06
N THR A 34 -11.11 10.03 -1.36
CA THR A 34 -10.25 11.21 -1.41
C THR A 34 -10.44 12.03 -0.14
N TYR A 35 -9.35 12.22 0.60
CA TYR A 35 -9.24 13.18 1.67
C TYR A 35 -8.64 14.49 1.16
N CYS A 36 -9.33 15.60 1.39
CA CYS A 36 -8.85 16.94 1.08
C CYS A 36 -9.56 17.95 1.99
N GLN A 37 -8.80 18.65 2.84
CA GLN A 37 -9.37 19.77 3.61
C GLN A 37 -9.64 20.97 2.69
N ASN A 38 -10.76 21.65 2.91
CA ASN A 38 -11.14 22.89 2.23
C ASN A 38 -11.18 22.72 0.69
N ARG A 39 -11.88 21.68 0.22
CA ARG A 39 -11.98 21.35 -1.21
C ARG A 39 -12.56 22.52 -2.00
N LYS A 40 -11.72 23.17 -2.81
CA LYS A 40 -12.13 24.08 -3.89
C LYS A 40 -11.81 23.38 -5.21
N GLU A 41 -12.73 23.40 -6.17
CA GLU A 41 -12.68 22.60 -7.41
C GLU A 41 -11.40 22.77 -8.25
N SER A 42 -10.63 23.83 -8.05
CA SER A 42 -9.47 24.19 -8.88
C SER A 42 -8.08 23.84 -8.30
N ASP A 43 -7.98 23.15 -7.15
CA ASP A 43 -6.74 23.18 -6.33
C ASP A 43 -5.98 21.84 -6.15
N ASP A 44 -6.52 20.70 -6.61
CA ASP A 44 -5.89 19.40 -6.29
C ASP A 44 -4.48 19.21 -6.89
N ARG A 45 -4.19 19.84 -8.04
CA ARG A 45 -2.87 19.79 -8.68
C ARG A 45 -1.81 20.63 -7.97
N SER A 46 -2.21 21.66 -7.21
CA SER A 46 -1.28 22.54 -6.48
C SER A 46 -0.79 21.92 -5.16
N LYS A 47 -1.58 21.00 -4.61
CA LYS A 47 -1.32 20.30 -3.36
C LYS A 47 -0.38 19.12 -3.55
N PHE A 48 0.28 18.71 -2.46
CA PHE A 48 1.08 17.49 -2.45
C PHE A 48 0.15 16.28 -2.42
N ARG A 49 0.37 15.35 -3.34
CA ARG A 49 -0.54 14.24 -3.66
C ARG A 49 0.02 12.91 -3.18
N ILE A 50 -0.74 12.22 -2.35
CA ILE A 50 -0.38 10.91 -1.80
C ILE A 50 -1.42 9.89 -2.23
N LEU A 51 -0.98 8.78 -2.83
CA LEU A 51 -1.81 7.61 -3.10
C LEU A 51 -1.45 6.54 -2.08
N LEU A 52 -2.45 6.02 -1.38
CA LEU A 52 -2.31 4.93 -0.43
C LEU A 52 -3.21 3.79 -0.89
N SER A 53 -2.67 2.59 -1.02
CA SER A 53 -3.44 1.44 -1.49
C SER A 53 -3.21 0.20 -0.63
N PHE A 54 -4.29 -0.55 -0.40
CA PHE A 54 -4.39 -1.61 0.60
C PHE A 54 -5.15 -2.81 0.02
N GLY A 55 -5.01 -3.97 0.65
CA GLY A 55 -5.77 -5.16 0.28
C GLY A 55 -5.49 -5.65 -1.14
N GLN A 56 -4.25 -5.53 -1.63
CA GLN A 56 -3.87 -6.08 -2.94
C GLN A 56 -3.85 -7.62 -2.91
N HIS A 57 -3.40 -8.20 -1.80
CA HIS A 57 -3.53 -9.64 -1.56
C HIS A 57 -4.76 -9.95 -0.72
N GLY A 58 -5.53 -10.95 -1.15
CA GLY A 58 -6.77 -11.37 -0.49
C GLY A 58 -6.55 -11.63 1.00
N ARG A 59 -5.66 -12.53 1.38
CA ARG A 59 -5.46 -12.95 2.78
C ARG A 59 -4.96 -11.88 3.77
N GLU A 60 -4.51 -10.71 3.31
CA GLU A 60 -3.88 -9.70 4.16
C GLU A 60 -4.90 -8.78 4.85
N LEU A 61 -5.74 -9.35 5.73
CA LEU A 61 -6.90 -8.69 6.36
C LEU A 61 -6.57 -7.34 7.01
N ILE A 62 -5.46 -7.31 7.75
CA ILE A 62 -5.05 -6.16 8.57
C ILE A 62 -4.80 -4.89 7.74
N THR A 63 -4.49 -5.02 6.44
CA THR A 63 -4.23 -3.87 5.57
C THR A 63 -5.50 -3.05 5.34
N THR A 64 -6.66 -3.70 5.17
CA THR A 64 -7.94 -3.03 4.98
C THR A 64 -8.43 -2.37 6.28
N GLU A 65 -8.23 -3.02 7.43
CA GLU A 65 -8.52 -2.43 8.74
C GLU A 65 -7.66 -1.18 9.00
N LEU A 66 -6.38 -1.20 8.62
CA LEU A 66 -5.52 -0.03 8.70
C LEU A 66 -6.03 1.11 7.81
N ALA A 67 -6.54 0.81 6.61
CA ALA A 67 -7.12 1.81 5.73
C ALA A 67 -8.34 2.50 6.37
N LEU A 68 -9.22 1.72 7.01
CA LEU A 68 -10.37 2.24 7.75
C LEU A 68 -9.91 3.13 8.92
N ARG A 69 -9.01 2.62 9.77
CA ARG A 69 -8.42 3.37 10.90
C ARG A 69 -7.81 4.70 10.45
N LEU A 70 -7.05 4.68 9.36
CA LEU A 70 -6.44 5.88 8.79
C LEU A 70 -7.50 6.91 8.39
N LEU A 71 -8.56 6.48 7.69
CA LEU A 71 -9.66 7.37 7.30
C LEU A 71 -10.40 7.93 8.52
N SER A 72 -10.59 7.13 9.58
CA SER A 72 -11.17 7.58 10.85
C SER A 72 -10.31 8.64 11.54
N ILE A 73 -8.98 8.51 11.48
CA ILE A 73 -8.05 9.53 12.00
C ILE A 73 -8.12 10.81 11.15
N LEU A 74 -8.11 10.68 9.83
CA LEU A 74 -8.16 11.82 8.91
C LEU A 74 -9.47 12.61 9.01
N SER A 75 -10.57 11.92 9.29
CA SER A 75 -11.89 12.52 9.53
C SER A 75 -12.07 13.08 10.94
N GLU A 76 -11.13 12.82 11.85
CA GLU A 76 -11.17 13.20 13.26
C GLU A 76 -12.22 12.45 14.10
N GLU A 77 -12.55 11.21 13.73
CA GLU A 77 -13.33 10.29 14.59
C GLU A 77 -12.43 9.52 15.56
N GLU A 78 -11.18 9.31 15.17
CA GLU A 78 -10.16 8.68 16.00
C GLU A 78 -8.96 9.59 16.17
N PHE A 79 -8.25 9.44 17.29
CA PHE A 79 -7.13 10.29 17.65
C PHE A 79 -5.91 9.48 18.03
N LEU A 80 -4.76 9.90 17.53
CA LEU A 80 -3.48 9.36 17.94
C LEU A 80 -3.01 10.05 19.23
N PRO A 81 -2.50 9.30 20.22
CA PRO A 81 -1.99 9.89 21.46
C PRO A 81 -0.76 10.76 21.15
N ASN A 82 -0.59 11.84 21.92
CA ASN A 82 0.58 12.74 21.84
C ASN A 82 0.81 13.41 20.47
N MET A 83 -0.26 13.59 19.69
CA MET A 83 -0.18 14.25 18.39
C MET A 83 -0.49 15.74 18.48
N ASP A 84 0.42 16.59 17.99
CA ASP A 84 0.16 18.01 17.80
C ASP A 84 -0.85 18.21 16.65
N ARG A 85 -2.11 18.40 17.03
CA ARG A 85 -3.24 18.61 16.12
C ARG A 85 -3.06 19.84 15.24
N ALA A 86 -2.46 20.91 15.76
CA ALA A 86 -2.28 22.14 14.99
C ALA A 86 -1.22 21.94 13.90
N ALA A 87 -0.10 21.29 14.24
CA ALA A 87 0.92 20.92 13.26
C ALA A 87 0.39 19.90 12.23
N LEU A 88 -0.39 18.91 12.66
CA LEU A 88 -1.02 17.94 11.78
C LEU A 88 -1.97 18.64 10.80
N ASN A 89 -2.92 19.45 11.28
CA ASN A 89 -3.88 20.16 10.43
C ASN A 89 -3.18 21.11 9.45
N LYS A 90 -2.12 21.81 9.87
CA LYS A 90 -1.31 22.64 8.98
C LYS A 90 -0.66 21.83 7.85
N THR A 91 -0.28 20.59 8.14
CA THR A 91 0.29 19.66 7.15
C THR A 91 -0.80 19.12 6.23
N LEU A 92 -1.89 18.59 6.80
CA LEU A 92 -3.03 18.01 6.06
C LEU A 92 -3.69 19.01 5.10
N ASN A 93 -3.73 20.30 5.43
CA ASN A 93 -4.24 21.35 4.55
C ASN A 93 -3.50 21.45 3.19
N LYS A 94 -2.23 20.99 3.15
CA LYS A 94 -1.39 21.01 1.95
C LYS A 94 -1.43 19.69 1.17
N LEU A 95 -2.20 18.71 1.64
CA LEU A 95 -2.25 17.37 1.09
C LEU A 95 -3.58 17.10 0.38
N VAL A 96 -3.51 16.30 -0.67
CA VAL A 96 -4.62 15.50 -1.17
C VAL A 96 -4.21 14.04 -1.06
N ILE A 97 -5.00 13.25 -0.34
CA ILE A 97 -4.71 11.83 -0.12
C ILE A 97 -5.80 11.01 -0.77
N LYS A 98 -5.45 10.19 -1.75
CA LYS A 98 -6.35 9.16 -2.28
C LYS A 98 -6.03 7.84 -1.59
N VAL A 99 -7.05 7.23 -1.00
CA VAL A 99 -6.98 5.95 -0.30
C VAL A 99 -7.80 4.93 -1.08
N VAL A 100 -7.15 3.84 -1.48
CA VAL A 100 -7.78 2.64 -2.01
C VAL A 100 -7.80 1.60 -0.90
N PRO A 101 -8.88 1.48 -0.12
CA PRO A 101 -8.90 0.62 1.07
C PRO A 101 -8.89 -0.87 0.75
N MET A 102 -9.28 -1.24 -0.47
CA MET A 102 -9.33 -2.62 -0.92
C MET A 102 -9.16 -2.68 -2.45
N GLU A 103 -7.98 -3.07 -2.92
CA GLU A 103 -7.69 -3.27 -4.34
C GLU A 103 -8.36 -4.54 -4.89
N ASN A 104 -8.32 -5.64 -4.13
CA ASN A 104 -8.70 -6.97 -4.60
C ASN A 104 -10.01 -7.49 -4.00
N TRP A 105 -11.13 -6.81 -4.27
CA TRP A 105 -12.45 -7.21 -3.75
C TRP A 105 -12.83 -8.65 -4.12
N ASN A 106 -12.49 -9.09 -5.31
CA ASN A 106 -12.85 -10.44 -5.78
C ASN A 106 -12.06 -11.53 -5.04
N GLY A 107 -10.76 -11.32 -4.76
CA GLY A 107 -9.97 -12.23 -3.93
C GLY A 107 -10.41 -12.21 -2.46
N ARG A 108 -10.72 -11.03 -1.91
CA ARG A 108 -11.27 -10.91 -0.53
C ARG A 108 -12.55 -11.69 -0.33
N LYS A 109 -13.46 -11.72 -1.31
CA LYS A 109 -14.68 -12.54 -1.25
C LYS A 109 -14.38 -14.03 -1.08
N LEU A 110 -13.34 -14.56 -1.73
CA LEU A 110 -12.94 -15.96 -1.57
C LEU A 110 -12.42 -16.22 -0.15
N VAL A 111 -11.58 -15.32 0.36
CA VAL A 111 -11.06 -15.38 1.74
C VAL A 111 -12.19 -15.35 2.77
N GLU A 112 -13.16 -14.45 2.61
CA GLU A 112 -14.33 -14.35 3.48
C GLU A 112 -15.28 -15.55 3.33
N ALA A 113 -15.29 -16.23 2.18
CA ALA A 113 -16.02 -17.47 1.95
C ALA A 113 -15.32 -18.72 2.52
N GLY A 114 -14.13 -18.57 3.12
CA GLY A 114 -13.40 -19.63 3.80
C GLY A 114 -12.08 -20.04 3.14
N GLU A 115 -11.73 -19.48 1.97
CA GLU A 115 -10.42 -19.70 1.35
C GLU A 115 -9.35 -18.82 2.00
N LEU A 116 -9.09 -19.04 3.30
CA LEU A 116 -8.31 -18.14 4.17
C LEU A 116 -6.90 -17.80 3.65
N CYS A 117 -6.31 -18.69 2.85
CA CYS A 117 -4.97 -18.54 2.30
C CYS A 117 -4.94 -17.88 0.90
N GLU A 118 -6.09 -17.54 0.30
CA GLU A 118 -6.12 -16.99 -1.06
C GLU A 118 -5.46 -15.60 -1.10
N ARG A 119 -4.41 -15.51 -1.90
CA ARG A 119 -3.60 -14.30 -2.09
C ARG A 119 -4.06 -13.52 -3.32
N ARG A 120 -4.47 -14.22 -4.36
CA ARG A 120 -4.70 -13.73 -5.72
C ARG A 120 -6.08 -13.12 -5.87
N ASN A 121 -6.39 -12.62 -7.06
CA ASN A 121 -7.74 -12.15 -7.39
C ASN A 121 -8.70 -13.31 -7.67
N GLY A 122 -9.96 -12.99 -7.98
CA GLY A 122 -11.01 -13.98 -8.26
C GLY A 122 -10.79 -14.83 -9.52
N ARG A 123 -9.70 -14.61 -10.27
CA ARG A 123 -9.24 -15.47 -11.38
C ARG A 123 -7.93 -16.20 -11.09
N GLY A 124 -7.44 -16.15 -9.86
CA GLY A 124 -6.16 -16.75 -9.50
C GLY A 124 -4.95 -16.04 -10.12
N VAL A 125 -5.02 -14.73 -10.33
CA VAL A 125 -3.86 -13.90 -10.75
C VAL A 125 -3.36 -13.08 -9.57
N ASP A 126 -2.05 -13.09 -9.33
CA ASP A 126 -1.40 -12.19 -8.37
C ASP A 126 -1.31 -10.78 -8.97
N LEU A 127 -2.05 -9.85 -8.38
CA LEU A 127 -2.08 -8.46 -8.81
C LEU A 127 -0.70 -7.78 -8.68
N ASN A 128 0.12 -8.20 -7.72
CA ASN A 128 1.48 -7.69 -7.52
C ASN A 128 2.51 -8.32 -8.49
N ARG A 129 2.07 -9.24 -9.37
CA ARG A 129 2.86 -9.80 -10.48
C ARG A 129 2.30 -9.39 -11.85
N ASN A 130 1.18 -8.68 -11.89
CA ASN A 130 0.47 -8.30 -13.11
C ASN A 130 0.86 -6.91 -13.66
N TRP A 131 1.92 -6.29 -13.14
CA TRP A 131 2.47 -5.01 -13.62
C TRP A 131 3.39 -5.20 -14.84
N SER A 132 3.61 -4.17 -15.64
CA SER A 132 4.46 -4.26 -16.85
C SER A 132 5.97 -4.28 -16.60
N VAL A 133 6.40 -4.06 -15.37
CA VAL A 133 7.83 -4.03 -15.02
C VAL A 133 8.30 -5.46 -14.81
N ASP A 134 9.23 -5.92 -15.65
CA ASP A 134 9.81 -7.28 -15.62
C ASP A 134 8.76 -8.40 -15.60
N TRP A 135 7.63 -8.17 -16.28
CA TRP A 135 6.47 -9.05 -16.26
C TRP A 135 6.79 -10.46 -16.77
N GLY A 136 6.27 -11.47 -16.06
CA GLY A 136 6.41 -12.87 -16.45
C GLY A 136 7.77 -13.49 -16.14
N LYS A 137 8.72 -12.71 -15.60
CA LYS A 137 9.96 -13.25 -15.07
C LYS A 137 9.68 -14.05 -13.80
N LYS A 138 10.28 -15.22 -13.73
CA LYS A 138 10.17 -16.14 -12.59
C LYS A 138 11.51 -16.16 -11.88
N GLU A 139 11.50 -15.70 -10.63
CA GLU A 139 12.68 -15.79 -9.76
C GLU A 139 12.87 -17.24 -9.28
N LYS A 140 14.00 -17.53 -8.62
CA LYS A 140 14.36 -18.90 -8.24
C LYS A 140 13.37 -19.54 -7.26
N ASP A 141 12.77 -18.72 -6.42
CA ASP A 141 11.79 -19.04 -5.39
C ASP A 141 10.33 -18.88 -5.86
N TYR A 142 10.13 -18.75 -7.18
CA TYR A 142 8.81 -18.53 -7.78
C TYR A 142 7.81 -19.63 -7.41
N ASP A 143 6.70 -19.25 -6.79
CA ASP A 143 5.56 -20.12 -6.51
C ASP A 143 4.50 -19.97 -7.63
N PRO A 144 4.33 -20.96 -8.53
CA PRO A 144 3.34 -20.89 -9.59
C PRO A 144 1.90 -20.84 -9.09
N TYR A 145 1.63 -21.34 -7.87
CA TYR A 145 0.32 -21.25 -7.27
C TYR A 145 0.05 -19.83 -6.81
N GLU A 146 0.96 -19.20 -6.07
CA GLU A 146 0.72 -17.88 -5.47
C GLU A 146 1.04 -16.70 -6.39
N GLU A 147 2.01 -16.84 -7.30
CA GLU A 147 2.62 -15.74 -8.05
C GLU A 147 2.27 -15.76 -9.54
N ASN A 148 1.12 -16.32 -9.92
CA ASN A 148 0.65 -16.30 -11.30
C ASN A 148 0.53 -14.85 -11.81
N PRO A 149 1.34 -14.41 -12.80
CA PRO A 149 1.37 -13.01 -13.26
C PRO A 149 0.24 -12.65 -14.22
N GLY A 150 -0.64 -13.61 -14.57
CA GLY A 150 -1.70 -13.43 -15.56
C GLY A 150 -1.24 -13.72 -16.99
N THR A 151 -2.03 -13.28 -17.98
CA THR A 151 -1.77 -13.61 -19.41
C THR A 151 -0.97 -12.56 -20.17
N ALA A 152 -0.89 -11.35 -19.63
CA ALA A 152 -0.11 -10.22 -20.12
C ALA A 152 0.02 -9.18 -18.99
N PRO A 153 0.94 -8.20 -19.10
CA PRO A 153 0.90 -7.02 -18.24
C PRO A 153 -0.49 -6.37 -18.25
N PHE A 154 -0.98 -6.00 -17.07
CA PHE A 154 -2.29 -5.39 -16.90
C PHE A 154 -3.43 -6.23 -17.50
N SER A 155 -3.33 -7.57 -17.45
CA SER A 155 -4.43 -8.44 -17.87
C SER A 155 -5.64 -8.37 -16.93
N GLU A 156 -5.45 -7.94 -15.69
CA GLU A 156 -6.51 -7.89 -14.68
C GLU A 156 -7.18 -6.52 -14.61
N PRO A 157 -8.54 -6.43 -14.54
CA PRO A 157 -9.24 -5.17 -14.36
C PRO A 157 -8.77 -4.37 -13.14
N GLU A 158 -8.43 -5.04 -12.03
CA GLU A 158 -7.93 -4.40 -10.81
C GLU A 158 -6.64 -3.61 -11.07
N THR A 159 -5.65 -4.21 -11.75
CA THR A 159 -4.39 -3.52 -12.07
C THR A 159 -4.58 -2.43 -13.14
N GLN A 160 -5.52 -2.61 -14.07
CA GLN A 160 -5.92 -1.58 -15.03
C GLN A 160 -6.51 -0.35 -14.33
N ILE A 161 -7.35 -0.56 -13.31
CA ILE A 161 -7.92 0.52 -12.49
C ILE A 161 -6.80 1.27 -11.76
N MET A 162 -5.91 0.55 -11.06
CA MET A 162 -4.81 1.18 -10.33
C MET A 162 -3.86 1.95 -11.25
N ARG A 163 -3.56 1.43 -12.45
CA ARG A 163 -2.79 2.16 -13.47
C ARG A 163 -3.49 3.44 -13.92
N LYS A 164 -4.80 3.37 -14.20
CA LYS A 164 -5.58 4.55 -14.60
C LYS A 164 -5.61 5.58 -13.48
N LEU A 165 -5.79 5.15 -12.24
CA LEU A 165 -5.80 6.00 -11.06
C LEU A 165 -4.44 6.69 -10.86
N SER A 166 -3.33 5.94 -10.91
CA SER A 166 -2.00 6.51 -10.71
C SER A 166 -1.60 7.49 -11.81
N VAL A 167 -1.90 7.18 -13.07
CA VAL A 167 -1.62 8.08 -14.21
C VAL A 167 -2.47 9.35 -14.17
N SER A 168 -3.75 9.25 -13.79
CA SER A 168 -4.64 10.42 -13.74
C SER A 168 -4.40 11.30 -12.51
N PHE A 169 -4.04 10.70 -11.37
CA PHE A 169 -3.81 11.40 -10.12
C PHE A 169 -2.38 11.97 -10.00
N GLU A 170 -1.42 11.37 -10.71
CA GLU A 170 -0.01 11.79 -10.70
C GLU A 170 0.54 11.98 -9.26
N PRO A 171 0.50 10.95 -8.40
CA PRO A 171 0.92 11.10 -7.00
C PRO A 171 2.41 11.41 -6.90
N HIS A 172 2.78 12.23 -5.91
CA HIS A 172 4.18 12.46 -5.54
C HIS A 172 4.74 11.30 -4.70
N VAL A 173 3.86 10.64 -3.95
CA VAL A 173 4.14 9.45 -3.15
C VAL A 173 3.02 8.46 -3.38
N TRP A 174 3.36 7.23 -3.73
CA TRP A 174 2.40 6.13 -3.77
C TRP A 174 2.89 5.00 -2.89
N VAL A 175 2.14 4.75 -1.81
CA VAL A 175 2.33 3.66 -0.85
C VAL A 175 1.36 2.53 -1.12
N ASN A 176 1.89 1.32 -1.28
CA ASN A 176 1.11 0.10 -1.39
C ASN A 176 1.44 -0.80 -0.19
N VAL A 177 0.44 -1.05 0.66
CA VAL A 177 0.61 -1.62 2.00
C VAL A 177 0.28 -3.11 2.01
N HIS A 178 1.24 -3.88 2.52
CA HIS A 178 1.12 -5.33 2.73
C HIS A 178 1.33 -5.74 4.19
N SER A 179 1.06 -7.02 4.47
CA SER A 179 1.30 -7.64 5.77
C SER A 179 2.03 -8.99 5.65
N GLY A 180 2.66 -9.43 6.74
CA GLY A 180 3.41 -10.69 6.82
C GLY A 180 4.90 -10.52 7.17
N MET A 181 5.43 -9.30 7.10
CA MET A 181 6.81 -8.96 7.45
C MET A 181 6.90 -7.53 8.00
N GLU A 182 7.86 -7.28 8.90
CA GLU A 182 8.23 -5.93 9.35
C GLU A 182 9.32 -5.35 8.42
N ALA A 183 8.91 -4.72 7.30
CA ALA A 183 9.88 -4.22 6.33
C ALA A 183 9.35 -3.03 5.52
N LEU A 184 10.19 -2.00 5.40
CA LEU A 184 9.95 -0.81 4.58
C LEU A 184 10.75 -0.91 3.28
N PHE A 185 10.09 -1.26 2.18
CA PHE A 185 10.77 -1.37 0.90
C PHE A 185 10.81 -0.05 0.13
N MET A 186 11.68 -0.07 -0.85
CA MET A 186 11.71 0.88 -1.94
C MET A 186 11.99 0.13 -3.23
N PRO A 187 11.78 0.74 -4.40
CA PRO A 187 12.26 0.17 -5.63
C PRO A 187 13.78 -0.10 -5.56
N TYR A 188 14.33 -1.00 -6.37
CA TYR A 188 13.59 -1.95 -7.21
C TYR A 188 13.30 -3.24 -6.44
N ASP A 189 12.16 -3.86 -6.75
CA ASP A 189 11.86 -5.22 -6.28
C ASP A 189 12.48 -6.29 -7.20
N HIS A 190 12.30 -6.14 -8.51
CA HIS A 190 12.81 -7.06 -9.54
C HIS A 190 14.34 -7.02 -9.76
N LYS A 191 15.07 -6.17 -9.03
CA LYS A 191 16.54 -6.04 -9.12
C LYS A 191 17.13 -5.89 -7.73
N ASN A 192 18.23 -6.59 -7.50
CA ASN A 192 19.08 -6.41 -6.32
C ASN A 192 19.97 -5.16 -6.47
N ILE A 193 19.36 -4.00 -6.75
CA ILE A 193 20.01 -2.69 -6.76
C ILE A 193 19.06 -1.65 -6.19
N THR A 194 19.61 -0.75 -5.38
CA THR A 194 18.91 0.49 -5.02
C THR A 194 18.99 1.48 -6.17
N PRO A 195 17.88 2.12 -6.58
CA PRO A 195 17.88 3.21 -7.54
C PRO A 195 18.88 4.28 -7.11
N VAL A 196 19.55 4.91 -8.07
CA VAL A 196 20.49 6.00 -7.80
C VAL A 196 19.77 7.35 -7.92
N GLY A 197 20.43 8.42 -7.45
CA GLY A 197 19.93 9.78 -7.58
C GLY A 197 19.26 10.33 -6.33
N LEU A 198 18.94 11.62 -6.38
CA LEU A 198 18.32 12.36 -5.28
C LEU A 198 16.99 11.76 -4.80
N PRO A 199 16.06 11.33 -5.67
CA PRO A 199 14.76 10.85 -5.24
C PRO A 199 14.86 9.56 -4.42
N SER A 200 15.77 8.67 -4.82
CA SER A 200 16.12 7.47 -4.05
C SER A 200 16.68 7.82 -2.67
N LYS A 201 17.64 8.78 -2.59
CA LYS A 201 18.19 9.25 -1.31
C LYS A 201 17.13 9.85 -0.39
N MET A 202 16.20 10.63 -0.94
CA MET A 202 15.09 11.21 -0.19
C MET A 202 14.16 10.13 0.36
N MET A 203 13.86 9.12 -0.45
CA MET A 203 13.07 7.97 -0.06
C MET A 203 13.76 7.15 1.04
N THR A 204 15.04 6.78 0.87
CA THR A 204 15.81 6.07 1.89
C THR A 204 15.81 6.86 3.21
N SER A 205 16.07 8.17 3.16
CA SER A 205 16.06 9.01 4.36
C SER A 205 14.68 9.06 5.02
N MET A 206 13.60 9.15 4.23
CA MET A 206 12.24 9.11 4.75
C MET A 206 11.94 7.77 5.44
N LEU A 207 12.32 6.65 4.82
CA LEU A 207 12.12 5.32 5.41
C LEU A 207 12.96 5.13 6.69
N GLU A 208 14.21 5.57 6.71
CA GLU A 208 15.08 5.52 7.89
C GLU A 208 14.51 6.33 9.05
N VAL A 209 14.03 7.54 8.75
CA VAL A 209 13.33 8.39 9.72
C VAL A 209 12.09 7.64 10.22
N MET A 210 11.20 7.18 9.34
CA MET A 210 10.01 6.45 9.76
C MET A 210 10.33 5.24 10.64
N ASN A 211 11.33 4.45 10.26
CA ASN A 211 11.75 3.28 11.02
C ASN A 211 12.25 3.65 12.42
N HIS A 212 13.11 4.65 12.50
CA HIS A 212 13.68 5.11 13.77
C HIS A 212 12.67 5.77 14.71
N PHE A 213 11.75 6.55 14.12
CA PHE A 213 10.82 7.39 14.85
C PHE A 213 9.59 6.60 15.32
N HIS A 214 9.08 5.68 14.48
CA HIS A 214 7.80 5.00 14.68
C HIS A 214 7.90 3.49 14.83
N LEU A 215 8.94 2.86 14.27
CA LEU A 215 9.08 1.39 14.22
C LEU A 215 10.29 0.86 15.03
N LYS A 216 10.93 1.75 15.81
CA LYS A 216 12.06 1.42 16.70
C LYS A 216 13.24 0.73 16.02
N ASP A 217 13.49 1.05 14.76
CA ASP A 217 14.56 0.42 13.99
C ASP A 217 14.36 -1.11 13.80
N HIS A 218 13.14 -1.64 13.98
CA HIS A 218 12.83 -3.06 13.80
C HIS A 218 12.68 -3.46 12.33
N CYS A 219 12.28 -2.52 11.47
CA CYS A 219 12.00 -2.86 10.07
C CYS A 219 13.28 -2.91 9.25
N ILE A 220 13.32 -3.87 8.32
CA ILE A 220 14.34 -3.90 7.26
C ILE A 220 14.02 -2.78 6.27
N ILE A 221 15.04 -2.04 5.83
CA ILE A 221 14.92 -0.98 4.83
C ILE A 221 15.77 -1.32 3.61
N GLY A 222 15.23 -1.08 2.40
CA GLY A 222 16.03 -1.08 1.18
C GLY A 222 15.25 -1.47 -0.06
N SER A 223 15.97 -1.67 -1.17
CA SER A 223 15.37 -2.15 -2.41
C SER A 223 14.73 -3.51 -2.18
N GLY A 224 13.49 -3.73 -2.61
CA GLY A 224 12.81 -5.02 -2.44
C GLY A 224 13.66 -6.22 -2.87
N GLY A 225 14.31 -6.15 -4.05
CA GLY A 225 15.13 -7.23 -4.58
C GLY A 225 16.47 -7.46 -3.86
N GLY A 226 16.93 -6.47 -3.09
CA GLY A 226 18.14 -6.59 -2.28
C GLY A 226 17.88 -6.94 -0.82
N SER A 227 16.76 -6.47 -0.28
CA SER A 227 16.38 -6.66 1.11
C SER A 227 15.58 -7.95 1.32
N VAL A 228 14.72 -8.36 0.37
CA VAL A 228 13.95 -9.62 0.46
C VAL A 228 14.83 -10.84 0.14
N GLY A 229 15.72 -10.74 -0.85
CA GLY A 229 16.65 -11.82 -1.21
C GLY A 229 17.64 -12.22 -0.11
N LEU A 230 17.91 -11.33 0.85
CA LEU A 230 18.68 -11.63 2.06
C LEU A 230 17.84 -12.36 3.12
N VAL A 231 16.53 -12.12 3.18
CA VAL A 231 15.62 -12.64 4.22
C VAL A 231 15.19 -14.09 3.94
N LEU A 232 15.10 -14.50 2.67
CA LEU A 232 14.73 -15.88 2.32
C LEU A 232 15.76 -16.95 2.76
N ASN A 233 17.00 -16.55 3.07
CA ASN A 233 18.01 -17.49 3.59
C ASN A 233 17.92 -17.71 5.11
N HIS A 234 17.25 -16.83 5.85
CA HIS A 234 17.09 -16.94 7.29
C HIS A 234 15.87 -16.11 7.71
N ILE A 235 14.72 -16.73 8.04
CA ILE A 235 13.88 -16.39 9.21
C ILE A 235 12.51 -17.11 9.20
N LYS A 236 12.11 -17.49 10.42
CA LYS A 236 10.79 -17.96 10.87
C LYS A 236 9.80 -16.80 10.98
N ILE A 237 8.56 -17.03 10.54
CA ILE A 237 7.42 -16.11 10.57
C ILE A 237 7.22 -15.48 11.96
N LEU A 238 7.21 -14.15 12.02
CA LEU A 238 6.68 -13.34 13.13
C LEU A 238 6.06 -12.05 12.59
N SER A 239 4.85 -11.77 13.07
CA SER A 239 3.91 -10.74 12.64
C SER A 239 4.30 -9.32 13.05
N THR A 240 4.29 -8.35 12.10
CA THR A 240 3.58 -7.03 12.10
C THR A 240 4.19 -6.00 11.09
N LEU A 241 3.55 -5.86 9.92
CA LEU A 241 3.25 -4.64 9.12
C LEU A 241 4.29 -3.71 8.41
N ILE A 242 3.76 -3.19 7.29
CA ILE A 242 4.06 -2.01 6.44
C ILE A 242 5.17 -2.18 5.41
N LEU A 243 4.89 -2.90 4.31
CA LEU A 243 5.56 -2.56 3.06
C LEU A 243 5.10 -1.17 2.61
N LEU A 244 6.05 -0.25 2.47
CA LEU A 244 5.87 0.94 1.64
C LEU A 244 6.50 0.63 0.28
N PHE A 245 5.80 0.91 -0.81
CA PHE A 245 6.48 1.33 -2.03
C PHE A 245 6.42 2.85 -2.04
N ILE A 246 7.40 3.53 -2.63
CA ILE A 246 7.28 4.95 -2.96
C ILE A 246 7.79 5.06 -4.38
N TRP A 247 6.99 5.61 -5.29
CA TRP A 247 7.43 6.00 -6.62
C TRP A 247 7.68 7.51 -6.62
N GLY A 248 8.80 7.95 -7.17
CA GLY A 248 9.05 9.36 -7.45
C GLY A 248 10.47 9.62 -7.93
N GLU A 249 10.60 10.21 -9.12
CA GLU A 249 11.71 11.10 -9.46
C GLU A 249 11.30 12.58 -9.19
N PHE A 250 12.29 13.43 -8.90
CA PHE A 250 12.31 14.90 -8.67
C PHE A 250 12.30 15.46 -7.22
N SER A 251 12.83 16.69 -7.06
CA SER A 251 13.96 17.07 -6.18
C SER A 251 13.68 18.03 -4.99
N PHE A 252 14.50 17.93 -3.91
CA PHE A 252 14.94 18.93 -2.85
C PHE A 252 13.83 19.64 -2.01
N VAL A 253 13.86 19.91 -0.67
CA VAL A 253 14.86 20.37 0.32
C VAL A 253 14.48 19.94 1.77
N GLU A 254 15.51 19.80 2.59
CA GLU A 254 15.78 19.46 4.01
C GLU A 254 14.92 20.04 5.17
N THR A 255 14.63 19.25 6.24
CA THR A 255 15.10 19.43 7.68
C THR A 255 14.32 18.65 8.79
N LYS A 256 15.09 17.82 9.54
CA LYS A 256 15.16 17.47 11.01
C LYS A 256 13.99 16.94 11.91
N LYS A 257 14.08 15.63 12.23
CA LYS A 257 14.01 14.83 13.52
C LYS A 257 13.12 15.24 14.74
N LYS A 258 12.31 14.30 15.31
CA LYS A 258 12.51 13.54 16.61
C LYS A 258 11.26 12.67 17.06
N ARG A 259 11.25 11.82 18.12
CA ARG A 259 11.26 10.30 18.30
C ARG A 259 10.05 9.80 19.14
N ILE A 260 9.60 8.53 18.93
CA ILE A 260 9.24 7.46 19.93
C ILE A 260 7.79 6.85 19.87
N SER A 261 7.74 5.55 19.46
CA SER A 261 7.08 4.31 20.00
C SER A 261 5.62 4.28 20.53
N ASN A 262 4.78 3.22 20.47
CA ASN A 262 4.94 1.74 20.41
C ASN A 262 3.54 1.06 20.34
N LEU A 263 3.31 -0.08 19.64
CA LEU A 263 2.41 -1.20 20.04
C LEU A 263 2.38 -2.35 18.98
N THR A 264 2.21 -3.60 19.43
CA THR A 264 2.33 -4.88 18.69
C THR A 264 1.10 -5.77 18.93
N PHE A 265 0.58 -6.52 17.93
CA PHE A 265 0.26 -7.99 17.95
C PHE A 265 -0.71 -8.50 16.83
N LEU A 266 -0.54 -9.80 16.51
CA LEU A 266 -1.40 -10.80 15.82
C LEU A 266 -1.32 -10.98 14.28
N ASN A 267 -0.64 -12.04 13.81
CA ASN A 267 -0.97 -12.84 12.61
C ASN A 267 -0.14 -14.14 12.55
N SER A 268 -0.69 -15.28 13.01
CA SER A 268 -0.09 -16.63 12.89
C SER A 268 -1.16 -17.67 12.53
N PHE A 269 -1.51 -17.83 11.25
CA PHE A 269 -2.38 -18.94 10.80
C PHE A 269 -2.07 -19.51 9.41
N CYS A 270 -1.06 -19.01 8.69
CA CYS A 270 -0.71 -19.51 7.36
C CYS A 270 0.73 -20.02 7.33
N SER A 271 0.97 -21.18 7.95
CA SER A 271 2.20 -21.96 7.72
C SER A 271 1.95 -22.93 6.58
N VAL A 272 2.70 -22.79 5.50
CA VAL A 272 2.76 -23.74 4.39
C VAL A 272 3.50 -24.99 4.88
N SER A 273 2.85 -26.15 4.77
CA SER A 273 3.51 -27.46 4.85
C SER A 273 4.42 -27.60 3.64
N THR A 274 5.73 -27.59 3.87
CA THR A 274 6.71 -28.06 2.90
C THR A 274 7.05 -29.51 3.26
N ASP A 275 6.17 -30.43 2.89
CA ASP A 275 6.50 -31.86 2.82
C ASP A 275 6.67 -32.24 1.35
N TYR A 276 7.91 -32.22 0.86
CA TYR A 276 8.44 -33.12 -0.18
C TYR A 276 9.97 -33.17 -0.09
#